data_AF-A0A152A4R6-F1
#
_entry.id   AF-A0A152A4R6-F1
#
_cell.length_a   1.000
_cell.length_b   1.000
_cell.length_c   1.000
_cell.angle_alpha   90.00
_cell.angle_beta   90.00
_cell.angle_gamma   90.00
#
_symmetry.space_group_name_H-M   'P 1'
#
loop_
_entity.id
_entity.type
_entity.pdbx_description
1 polymer ?
#
loop_
_entity_poly.entity_id
_entity_poly.type
_entity_poly.pdbx_seq_one_letter_code
_entity_poly.pdbx_strand_id
1 'polypeptide(L)'
;MSTDNTQPTSFTDTDIPTLGWNNDSINKWCKVIGVAEEDIKIIGAMGLDGFCLIFKRNNLEAFLDESGVSPSSSAKIHDKFKDQGMQTKHLSLITTPFVSTNIFFYINFIKFKYLFNHNMYTRTAMYVDLK
;
A
#
# COMPACT_ATOMS: atom_id res chain seq x y z
N MET A 1 -9.87 -12.62 -21.81
CA MET A 1 -9.19 -11.31 -21.66
C MET A 1 -8.07 -11.52 -20.66
N SER A 2 -6.81 -11.55 -21.10
CA SER A 2 -5.67 -11.70 -20.20
C SER A 2 -5.54 -10.42 -19.39
N THR A 3 -5.98 -10.41 -18.14
CA THR A 3 -5.58 -9.38 -17.19
C THR A 3 -4.17 -9.76 -16.79
N ASP A 4 -3.19 -9.29 -17.55
CA ASP A 4 -1.78 -9.48 -17.24
C ASP A 4 -1.50 -8.77 -15.91
N ASN A 5 -1.70 -9.50 -14.80
CA ASN A 5 -1.24 -9.15 -13.46
C ASN A 5 0.29 -9.29 -13.36
N THR A 6 0.98 -8.97 -14.46
CA THR A 6 2.41 -9.11 -14.60
C THR A 6 3.05 -8.02 -13.78
N GLN A 7 3.78 -8.46 -12.76
CA GLN A 7 4.50 -7.56 -11.89
C GLN A 7 5.63 -6.87 -12.68
N PRO A 8 5.92 -5.59 -12.42
CA PRO A 8 7.03 -4.92 -13.07
C PRO A 8 8.35 -5.65 -12.77
N THR A 9 9.15 -5.87 -13.80
CA THR A 9 10.49 -6.45 -13.66
C THR A 9 11.55 -5.40 -13.37
N SER A 10 11.26 -4.13 -13.67
CA SER A 10 12.12 -2.97 -13.48
C SER A 10 11.30 -1.77 -13.02
N PHE A 11 11.94 -0.85 -12.29
CA PHE A 11 11.31 0.35 -11.74
C PHE A 11 12.16 1.58 -12.03
N THR A 12 11.49 2.69 -12.28
CA THR A 12 12.05 4.04 -12.42
C THR A 12 11.49 4.95 -11.33
N ASP A 13 12.15 6.09 -11.09
CA ASP A 13 11.71 7.09 -10.13
C ASP A 13 10.43 7.81 -10.56
N THR A 14 10.06 7.71 -11.84
CA THR A 14 8.80 8.25 -12.40
C THR A 14 7.63 7.26 -12.32
N ASP A 15 7.88 6.00 -11.97
CA ASP A 15 6.83 5.01 -11.92
C ASP A 15 5.86 5.28 -10.76
N ILE A 16 4.60 4.91 -10.98
CA ILE A 16 3.52 5.07 -10.01
C ILE A 16 2.90 3.70 -9.76
N PRO A 17 2.70 3.30 -8.48
CA PRO A 17 2.02 2.06 -8.16
C PRO A 17 0.66 1.94 -8.83
N THR A 18 0.37 0.76 -9.38
CA THR A 18 -0.93 0.41 -9.98
C THR A 18 -1.66 -0.63 -9.12
N LEU A 19 -2.97 -0.79 -9.31
CA LEU A 19 -3.79 -1.72 -8.51
C LEU A 19 -3.26 -3.16 -8.49
N GLY A 20 -2.55 -3.59 -9.54
CA GLY A 20 -2.03 -4.95 -9.67
C GLY A 20 -0.66 -5.18 -9.03
N TRP A 21 0.00 -4.14 -8.50
CA TRP A 21 1.34 -4.29 -7.91
C TRP A 21 1.26 -4.96 -6.54
N ASN A 22 2.03 -6.03 -6.36
CA ASN A 22 2.15 -6.74 -5.10
C ASN A 22 3.16 -6.07 -4.15
N ASN A 23 3.23 -6.56 -2.91
CA ASN A 23 4.13 -6.01 -1.88
C ASN A 23 5.60 -6.01 -2.30
N ASP A 24 6.09 -7.06 -2.97
CA ASP A 24 7.47 -7.11 -3.46
C ASP A 24 7.77 -5.99 -4.46
N SER A 25 6.82 -5.69 -5.35
CA SER A 25 6.92 -4.61 -6.33
C SER A 25 6.92 -3.25 -5.64
N ILE A 26 6.06 -3.05 -4.64
CA ILE A 26 6.08 -1.85 -3.80
C ILE A 26 7.45 -1.67 -3.13
N ASN A 27 7.99 -2.71 -2.49
CA ASN A 27 9.27 -2.64 -1.79
C ASN A 27 10.43 -2.27 -2.74
N LYS A 28 10.46 -2.88 -3.93
CA LYS A 28 11.46 -2.56 -4.97
C LYS A 28 11.31 -1.12 -5.47
N TRP A 29 10.08 -0.67 -5.69
CA TRP A 29 9.80 0.71 -6.10
C TRP A 29 10.20 1.72 -5.02
N CYS A 30 9.88 1.48 -3.74
CA CYS A 30 10.29 2.31 -2.61
C CYS A 30 11.81 2.52 -2.57
N LYS A 31 12.58 1.47 -2.90
CA LYS A 31 14.04 1.58 -3.01
C LYS A 31 14.48 2.53 -4.11
N VAL A 32 13.82 2.51 -5.27
CA VAL A 32 14.14 3.39 -6.42
C VAL A 32 13.82 4.86 -6.13
N ILE A 33 12.73 5.14 -5.42
CA ILE A 33 12.39 6.52 -5.02
C ILE A 33 13.14 7.01 -3.77
N GLY A 34 14.09 6.22 -3.25
CA GLY A 34 14.97 6.60 -2.16
C GLY A 34 14.30 6.64 -0.78
N VAL A 35 13.37 5.73 -0.51
CA VAL A 35 12.86 5.44 0.84
C VAL A 35 13.94 4.70 1.63
N ALA A 36 14.06 5.02 2.92
CA ALA A 36 15.06 4.39 3.78
C ALA A 36 14.80 2.88 3.96
N GLU A 37 15.85 2.06 4.08
CA GLU A 37 15.69 0.60 4.12
C GLU A 37 14.90 0.11 5.36
N GLU A 38 15.04 0.80 6.49
CA GLU A 38 14.25 0.59 7.69
C GLU A 38 12.76 0.81 7.45
N ASP A 39 12.39 1.86 6.72
CA ASP A 39 11.01 2.19 6.37
C ASP A 39 10.45 1.19 5.35
N ILE A 40 11.27 0.72 4.40
CA ILE A 40 10.88 -0.34 3.45
C ILE A 40 10.53 -1.63 4.20
N LYS A 41 11.27 -1.98 5.26
CA LYS A 41 10.95 -3.17 6.07
C LYS A 41 9.59 -3.02 6.77
N ILE A 42 9.25 -1.83 7.25
CA ILE A 42 7.95 -1.54 7.87
C ILE A 42 6.83 -1.70 6.83
N ILE A 43 6.97 -1.04 5.67
CA ILE A 43 6.02 -1.12 4.53
C ILE A 43 5.84 -2.57 4.06
N GLY A 44 6.94 -3.32 3.95
CA GLY A 44 6.95 -4.74 3.60
C GLY A 44 6.22 -5.60 4.64
N ALA A 45 6.52 -5.41 5.93
CA ALA A 45 5.87 -6.15 7.02
C ALA A 45 4.37 -5.85 7.13
N MET A 46 3.94 -4.65 6.75
CA MET A 46 2.54 -4.27 6.64
C MET A 46 1.83 -4.88 5.43
N GLY A 47 2.55 -5.54 4.51
CA GLY A 47 1.96 -6.16 3.33
C GLY A 47 1.31 -5.14 2.39
N LEU A 48 1.79 -3.89 2.36
CA LEU A 48 1.23 -2.85 1.50
C LEU A 48 1.43 -3.20 0.02
N ASP A 49 0.34 -3.17 -0.73
CA ASP A 49 0.30 -3.40 -2.17
C ASP A 49 -0.19 -2.14 -2.90
N GLY A 50 -0.18 -2.17 -4.23
CA GLY A 50 -0.60 -1.03 -5.04
C GLY A 50 -2.06 -0.65 -4.85
N PHE A 51 -2.93 -1.60 -4.53
CA PHE A 51 -4.32 -1.32 -4.16
C PHE A 51 -4.40 -0.50 -2.88
N CYS A 52 -3.67 -0.89 -1.83
CA CYS A 52 -3.65 -0.17 -0.56
C CYS A 52 -3.18 1.28 -0.74
N LEU A 53 -2.09 1.51 -1.49
CA LEU A 53 -1.54 2.85 -1.70
C LEU A 53 -2.50 3.75 -2.49
N ILE A 54 -3.13 3.22 -3.54
CA ILE A 54 -4.11 3.98 -4.34
C ILE A 54 -5.35 4.32 -3.51
N PHE A 55 -5.88 3.34 -2.77
CA PHE A 55 -7.08 3.53 -1.95
C PHE A 55 -6.86 4.56 -0.84
N LYS A 56 -5.64 4.62 -0.28
CA LYS A 56 -5.27 5.56 0.79
C LYS A 56 -4.68 6.86 0.31
N ARG A 57 -4.58 7.11 -1.01
CA ARG A 57 -3.88 8.25 -1.60
C ARG A 57 -4.05 9.57 -0.85
N ASN A 58 -5.29 9.96 -0.57
CA ASN A 58 -5.61 11.26 0.04
C ASN A 58 -5.06 11.43 1.47
N ASN A 59 -4.85 10.34 2.19
CA ASN A 59 -4.33 10.31 3.57
C ASN A 59 -3.11 9.39 3.69
N LEU A 60 -2.38 9.17 2.58
CA LEU A 60 -1.34 8.14 2.52
C LEU A 60 -0.17 8.48 3.44
N GLU A 61 0.22 9.75 3.47
CA GLU A 61 1.28 10.27 4.33
C GLU A 61 0.98 10.01 5.81
N ALA A 62 -0.17 10.47 6.30
CA ALA A 62 -0.60 10.24 7.67
C ALA A 62 -0.71 8.74 8.03
N PHE A 63 -1.22 7.92 7.11
CA PHE A 63 -1.32 6.47 7.33
C PHE A 63 0.05 5.80 7.50
N LEU A 64 1.05 6.22 6.72
CA LEU A 64 2.41 5.70 6.81
C LEU A 64 3.09 6.20 8.10
N ASP A 65 2.92 7.47 8.45
CA ASP A 65 3.45 8.06 9.69
C ASP A 65 2.92 7.36 10.94
N GLU A 66 1.60 7.13 11.01
CA GLU A 66 0.95 6.39 12.10
C GLU A 66 1.45 4.94 12.22
N SER A 67 1.97 4.39 11.12
CA SER A 67 2.50 3.03 11.07
C SER A 67 3.99 2.95 11.42
N GLY A 68 4.62 4.08 11.74
CA GLY A 68 6.03 4.17 12.14
C GLY A 68 7.01 4.37 10.99
N VAL A 69 6.53 4.65 9.77
CA VAL A 69 7.39 5.09 8.67
C VAL A 69 7.84 6.53 8.95
N SER A 70 9.10 6.85 8.65
CA SER A 70 9.59 8.20 8.86
C SER A 70 8.80 9.23 8.02
N PRO A 71 8.51 10.44 8.55
CA PRO A 71 7.79 11.48 7.81
C PRO A 71 8.41 11.81 6.45
N SER A 72 9.75 11.75 6.37
CA SER A 72 10.46 11.98 5.11
C SER A 72 10.17 10.92 4.04
N SER A 73 10.04 9.66 4.44
CA SER A 73 9.72 8.56 3.53
C SER A 73 8.24 8.56 3.17
N SER A 74 7.36 8.85 4.12
CA SER A 74 5.92 9.02 3.90
C SER A 74 5.63 10.13 2.90
N ALA A 75 6.25 11.30 3.08
CA ALA A 75 6.13 12.42 2.16
C ALA A 75 6.62 12.07 0.76
N LYS A 76 7.80 11.42 0.62
CA LYS A 76 8.32 10.96 -0.69
C LYS A 76 7.35 10.04 -1.42
N ILE A 77 6.75 9.08 -0.72
CA ILE A 77 5.77 8.16 -1.31
C ILE A 77 4.51 8.93 -1.71
N HIS A 78 4.01 9.81 -0.84
CA HIS A 78 2.81 10.60 -1.10
C HIS A 78 2.99 11.59 -2.28
N ASP A 79 4.16 12.22 -2.40
CA ASP A 79 4.48 13.18 -3.47
C ASP A 79 4.41 12.54 -4.86
N LYS A 80 4.74 11.25 -5.00
CA LYS A 80 4.58 10.50 -6.27
C LYS A 80 3.12 10.42 -6.73
N PHE A 81 2.17 10.65 -5.84
CA PHE A 81 0.75 10.74 -6.15
C PHE A 81 0.24 12.17 -6.31
N LYS A 82 0.99 13.21 -5.90
CA LYS A 82 0.61 14.63 -6.00
C LYS A 82 0.79 15.18 -7.42
N ASP A 83 1.79 14.72 -8.16
CA ASP A 83 2.01 15.10 -9.57
C ASP A 83 0.90 14.61 -10.51
N GLN A 84 -0.05 13.81 -10.01
CA GLN A 84 -1.31 13.54 -10.69
C GLN A 84 -2.29 14.69 -10.51
N GLY A 85 -2.01 15.81 -11.17
CA GLY A 85 -3.09 16.65 -11.67
C GLY A 85 -4.00 15.78 -12.55
N MET A 86 -5.14 15.35 -12.00
CA MET A 86 -6.31 14.88 -12.75
C MET A 86 -6.02 13.92 -13.91
N GLN A 87 -5.21 12.87 -13.71
CA GLN A 87 -5.25 11.70 -14.60
C GLN A 87 -6.41 10.80 -14.19
N THR A 88 -7.61 11.37 -14.29
CA THR A 88 -8.84 10.64 -14.53
C THR A 88 -8.74 10.08 -15.96
N LYS A 89 -7.79 9.16 -16.20
CA LYS A 89 -7.85 8.30 -17.38
C LYS A 89 -9.00 7.35 -17.15
N HIS A 90 -10.18 7.86 -17.50
CA HIS A 90 -11.38 7.12 -17.86
C HIS A 90 -11.48 5.77 -17.15
N LEU A 91 -11.91 5.81 -15.89
CA LEU A 91 -12.61 4.68 -15.30
C LEU A 91 -13.88 4.52 -16.15
N SER A 92 -13.78 3.86 -17.30
CA SER A 92 -14.96 3.31 -17.95
C SER A 92 -15.52 2.35 -16.92
N LEU A 93 -16.58 2.79 -16.23
CA LEU A 93 -17.54 1.88 -15.64
C LEU A 93 -18.01 0.97 -16.77
N ILE A 94 -17.30 -0.13 -16.96
CA ILE A 94 -17.91 -1.29 -17.58
C ILE A 94 -18.80 -1.83 -16.46
N THR A 95 -20.05 -1.40 -16.48
CA THR A 95 -21.17 -2.01 -15.76
C THR A 95 -21.25 -3.46 -16.21
N THR A 96 -20.46 -4.32 -15.56
CA THR A 96 -20.66 -5.76 -15.56
C THR A 96 -21.20 -6.13 -14.18
N PRO A 97 -22.12 -7.12 -14.09
CA PRO A 97 -22.82 -7.43 -12.85
C PRO A 97 -21.81 -7.81 -11.77
N PHE A 98 -21.67 -6.90 -10.81
CA PHE A 98 -20.79 -6.93 -9.66
C PHE A 98 -21.31 -7.97 -8.67
N VAL A 99 -20.96 -9.25 -8.84
CA VAL A 99 -21.22 -10.25 -7.80
C VAL A 99 -20.12 -11.31 -7.76
N SER A 100 -19.59 -11.52 -6.55
CA SER A 100 -18.74 -12.61 -6.04
C SER A 100 -17.23 -12.37 -5.85
N THR A 101 -16.48 -11.76 -6.77
CA THR A 101 -15.01 -11.64 -6.57
C THR A 101 -14.60 -10.56 -5.57
N ASN A 102 -15.31 -9.43 -5.51
CA ASN A 102 -14.99 -8.35 -4.56
C ASN A 102 -15.29 -8.70 -3.10
N ILE A 103 -16.24 -9.60 -2.84
CA ILE A 103 -16.55 -10.03 -1.46
C ILE A 103 -15.39 -10.85 -0.89
N PHE A 104 -14.73 -11.68 -1.69
CA PHE A 104 -13.55 -12.43 -1.23
C PHE A 104 -12.38 -11.50 -0.87
N PHE A 105 -12.10 -10.48 -1.69
CA PHE A 105 -11.06 -9.49 -1.39
C PHE A 105 -11.45 -8.59 -0.20
N TYR A 106 -12.72 -8.19 -0.08
CA TYR A 106 -13.21 -7.39 1.04
C TYR A 106 -13.20 -8.17 2.37
N ILE A 107 -13.57 -9.45 2.37
CA ILE A 107 -13.51 -10.31 3.57
C ILE A 107 -12.05 -10.54 3.98
N ASN A 108 -11.15 -10.83 3.03
CA ASN A 108 -9.72 -10.97 3.33
C ASN A 108 -9.12 -9.65 3.83
N PHE A 109 -9.55 -8.50 3.31
CA PHE A 109 -9.15 -7.18 3.80
C PHE A 109 -9.64 -6.90 5.23
N ILE A 110 -10.90 -7.22 5.55
CA ILE A 110 -11.41 -7.13 6.93
C ILE A 110 -10.61 -8.06 7.86
N LYS A 111 -10.34 -9.28 7.43
CA LYS A 111 -9.57 -10.26 8.20
C LYS A 111 -8.12 -9.82 8.41
N PHE A 112 -7.50 -9.21 7.39
CA PHE A 112 -6.17 -8.60 7.46
C PHE A 112 -6.16 -7.43 8.44
N LYS A 113 -7.15 -6.52 8.36
CA LYS A 113 -7.30 -5.41 9.30
C LYS A 113 -7.50 -5.88 10.75
N TYR A 114 -8.22 -6.98 10.95
CA TYR A 114 -8.43 -7.56 12.28
C TYR A 114 -7.14 -8.17 12.84
N LEU A 115 -6.40 -8.92 12.03
CA LEU A 115 -5.12 -9.52 12.42
C LEU A 115 -4.03 -8.47 12.68
N PHE A 116 -3.96 -7.43 11.86
CA PHE A 116 -3.00 -6.34 12.02
C PHE A 116 -3.22 -5.55 13.32
N ASN A 117 -4.48 -5.18 13.62
CA ASN A 117 -4.81 -4.50 14.87
C ASN A 117 -4.57 -5.38 16.11
N HIS A 118 -4.85 -6.68 16.02
CA HIS A 118 -4.64 -7.61 17.13
C HIS A 118 -3.15 -7.87 17.42
N ASN A 119 -2.29 -7.87 16.38
CA ASN A 119 -0.84 -8.04 16.54
C ASN A 119 -0.14 -6.78 17.09
N MET A 120 -0.62 -5.58 16.74
CA MET A 120 -0.13 -4.34 17.35
C MET A 120 -0.45 -4.29 18.85
N TYR A 121 -1.69 -4.57 19.26
CA TYR A 121 -2.09 -4.54 20.68
C TYR A 121 -1.34 -5.52 21.58
N THR A 122 -1.00 -6.70 21.07
CA THR A 122 -0.26 -7.72 21.83
C THR A 122 1.23 -7.38 21.97
N ARG A 123 1.82 -6.66 21.01
CA ARG A 123 3.19 -6.16 21.10
C ARG A 123 3.34 -4.98 22.06
N THR A 124 2.35 -4.10 22.16
CA THR A 124 2.34 -3.02 23.16
C THR A 124 2.08 -3.55 24.57
N ALA A 125 1.22 -4.57 24.73
CA ALA A 125 0.93 -5.18 26.03
C ALA A 125 2.14 -5.91 26.64
N MET A 126 3.02 -6.52 25.83
CA MET A 126 4.24 -7.17 26.33
C MET A 126 5.33 -6.21 26.82
N TYR A 127 5.25 -4.91 26.51
CA TYR A 127 6.23 -3.90 26.96
C TYR A 127 5.81 -3.18 28.25
N VAL A 128 4.57 -3.37 28.74
CA VAL A 128 4.06 -2.70 29.94
C VAL A 128 4.25 -3.55 31.22
N ASP A 129 4.54 -4.85 31.11
CA ASP A 129 4.70 -5.78 32.24
C ASP A 129 6.18 -6.07 32.63
N LEU A 130 7.13 -5.23 32.19
CA LEU A 130 8.57 -5.38 32.49
C LEU A 130 9.16 -4.17 33.25
N LYS A 131 8.37 -3.50 34.07
CA LYS A 131 8.83 -2.43 34.98
C LYS A 131 8.52 -2.73 36.43
#